data_AF-A0A6M8HWA6-F1
#
_entry.id   AF-A0A6M8HWA6-F1
#
_cell.length_a   1.000
_cell.length_b   1.000
_cell.length_c   1.000
_cell.angle_alpha   90.00
_cell.angle_beta   90.00
_cell.angle_gamma   90.00
#
_symmetry.space_group_name_H-M   'P 1'
#
loop_
_entity.id
_entity.type
_entity.pdbx_description
1 polymer ?
#
loop_
_entity_poly.entity_id
_entity_poly.type
_entity_poly.pdbx_seq_one_letter_code
_entity_poly.pdbx_strand_id
1 'polypeptide(L)' 'MKAAQDFEAMAIGQMLEPMFDTVDTAKGLLGGGAAEETFKPMLITEMAKQVEQRGGLGLADSIYAQMLKMQEKHR' A
#
# COMPACT_ATOMS: atom_id res chain seq x y z
N MET A 1 -0.92 -5.31 -16.61
CA MET A 1 -0.82 -6.05 -15.35
C MET A 1 0.02 -5.34 -14.31
N LYS A 2 1.35 -5.19 -14.47
CA LYS A 2 2.21 -4.57 -13.44
C LYS A 2 1.70 -3.23 -12.88
N ALA A 3 1.27 -2.30 -13.73
CA ALA A 3 0.75 -1.01 -13.26
C ALA A 3 -0.54 -1.12 -12.42
N ALA A 4 -1.38 -2.12 -12.69
CA ALA A 4 -2.59 -2.38 -11.91
C ALA A 4 -2.28 -3.02 -10.55
N GLN A 5 -1.28 -3.92 -10.53
CA GLN A 5 -0.73 -4.51 -9.31
C GLN A 5 -0.06 -3.44 -8.43
N ASP A 6 0.77 -2.58 -9.02
CA ASP A 6 1.41 -1.47 -8.31
C ASP A 6 0.34 -0.50 -7.74
N PHE A 7 -0.76 -0.27 -8.47
CA PHE A 7 -1.89 0.53 -7.99
C PHE A 7 -2.65 -0.14 -6.84
N GLU A 8 -2.90 -1.46 -6.93
CA GLU A 8 -3.52 -2.23 -5.85
C GLU A 8 -2.65 -2.22 -4.60
N ALA A 9 -1.32 -2.38 -4.75
CA ALA A 9 -0.38 -2.26 -3.65
C ALA A 9 -0.41 -0.86 -3.00
N MET A 10 -0.51 0.22 -3.78
CA MET A 10 -0.70 1.56 -3.22
C MET A 10 -2.00 1.67 -2.42
N ALA A 11 -3.11 1.15 -2.94
CA ALA A 11 -4.39 1.15 -2.25
C ALA A 11 -4.33 0.35 -0.94
N ILE A 12 -3.72 -0.84 -0.96
CA ILE A 12 -3.47 -1.64 0.25
C ILE A 12 -2.64 -0.85 1.26
N GLY A 13 -1.59 -0.14 0.82
CA GLY A 13 -0.77 0.70 1.68
C GLY A 13 -1.59 1.77 2.42
N GLN A 14 -2.48 2.47 1.71
CA GLN A 14 -3.39 3.45 2.32
C GLN A 14 -4.36 2.81 3.32
N MET A 15 -4.79 1.57 3.09
CA MET A 15 -5.63 0.83 4.05
C MET A 15 -4.85 0.38 5.29
N LEU A 16 -3.54 0.19 5.17
CA LEU A 16 -2.67 -0.20 6.28
C LEU A 16 -2.25 0.98 7.15
N GLU A 17 -2.20 2.20 6.63
CA GLU A 17 -1.79 3.41 7.39
C GLU A 17 -2.49 3.56 8.76
N PRO A 18 -3.83 3.46 8.87
CA PRO A 18 -4.52 3.61 10.16
C PRO A 18 -4.13 2.54 11.20
N MET A 19 -3.70 1.36 10.76
CA MET A 19 -3.22 0.32 11.68
C MET A 19 -1.92 0.73 12.39
N PHE A 20 -1.09 1.56 11.76
CA PHE A 20 0.18 2.04 12.32
C PHE A 20 0.07 3.40 13.01
N ASP A 21 -1.03 4.13 12.77
CA ASP A 21 -1.36 5.37 13.48
C ASP A 21 -2.03 5.10 14.84
N THR A 22 -2.69 3.95 14.99
CA THR A 22 -3.31 3.54 16.26
C THR A 22 -2.31 2.95 17.26
N VAL A 23 -1.11 2.57 16.81
CA VAL A 23 -0.02 2.13 17.68
C VAL A 23 0.84 3.34 18.03
N ASP A 24 0.59 3.90 19.22
CA ASP A 24 1.38 4.97 19.81
C ASP A 24 2.75 4.42 20.28
N THR A 25 3.61 4.06 19.32
CA THR A 25 4.95 3.52 19.61
C THR A 25 5.83 4.52 20.36
N ALA A 26 5.49 5.82 20.31
CA ALA A 26 6.18 6.88 21.03
C ALA A 26 6.01 6.81 22.56
N LYS A 27 4.98 6.15 23.10
CA LYS A 27 4.70 6.10 24.55
C LYS A 27 5.34 4.93 25.30
N GLY A 28 5.99 3.99 24.61
CA GLY A 28 6.68 2.87 25.23
C GLY A 28 8.17 3.16 25.46
N LEU A 29 8.73 2.71 26.59
CA LEU A 29 10.18 2.71 26.88
C LEU A 29 11.05 1.99 25.82
N LEU A 30 10.42 1.29 24.86
CA LEU A 30 11.04 0.52 23.77
C LEU A 30 10.62 1.03 22.37
N GLY A 31 10.00 2.21 22.26
CA GLY A 31 9.60 2.80 20.97
C GLY A 31 10.79 3.29 20.16
N GLY A 32 10.81 3.03 18.85
CA GLY A 32 11.92 3.39 17.95
C GLY A 32 12.04 4.90 17.64
N GLY A 33 11.20 5.73 18.26
CA GLY A 33 11.29 7.20 18.23
C GLY A 33 11.18 7.80 16.83
N ALA A 34 11.75 8.99 16.64
CA ALA A 34 11.70 9.73 15.37
C ALA A 34 12.33 8.96 14.18
N ALA A 35 13.26 8.05 14.44
CA ALA A 35 13.85 7.20 13.41
C ALA A 35 12.80 6.22 12.86
N GLU A 36 12.02 5.58 13.73
CA GLU A 36 10.93 4.69 13.32
C GLU A 36 9.86 5.43 12.53
N GLU A 37 9.46 6.63 12.97
CA GLU A 37 8.48 7.47 12.24
C GLU A 37 8.93 7.81 10.83
N THR A 38 10.23 8.06 10.64
CA THR A 38 10.80 8.40 9.32
C THR A 38 10.75 7.22 8.35
N PHE A 39 10.99 5.99 8.83
CA PHE A 39 11.02 4.79 7.99
C PHE A 39 9.66 4.06 7.90
N LYS A 40 8.70 4.38 8.78
CA LYS A 40 7.36 3.76 8.82
C LYS A 40 6.64 3.79 7.46
N PRO A 41 6.62 4.89 6.67
CA PRO A 41 5.98 4.87 5.35
C PRO A 41 6.62 3.90 4.36
N MET A 42 7.95 3.74 4.42
CA MET A 42 8.66 2.77 3.58
C MET A 42 8.29 1.33 3.98
N LEU A 43 8.20 1.06 5.28
CA LEU A 43 7.78 -0.24 5.80
C LEU A 43 6.35 -0.59 5.34
N ILE A 44 5.41 0.35 5.48
CA ILE A 44 4.02 0.18 5.03
C ILE A 44 3.97 -0.12 3.53
N THR A 45 4.76 0.61 2.73
CA THR A 45 4.86 0.40 1.28
C THR A 45 5.34 -1.02 0.93
N GLU A 46 6.39 -1.50 1.59
CA GLU A 46 6.91 -2.85 1.32
C GLU A 46 5.98 -3.95 1.82
N MET A 47 5.29 -3.74 2.95
CA MET A 47 4.25 -4.64 3.42
C MET A 47 3.11 -4.73 2.42
N ALA A 48 2.63 -3.59 1.89
CA ALA A 48 1.57 -3.56 0.91
C ALA A 48 1.93 -4.30 -0.39
N LYS A 49 3.18 -4.14 -0.87
CA LYS A 49 3.71 -4.90 -2.00
C LYS A 49 3.77 -6.41 -1.72
N GLN A 50 4.20 -6.82 -0.53
CA GLN A 50 4.21 -8.24 -0.17
C GLN A 50 2.80 -8.84 -0.09
N VAL A 51 1.82 -8.06 0.38
CA VAL A 51 0.41 -8.47 0.40
C VAL A 51 -0.11 -8.64 -1.04
N GLU A 52 0.15 -7.69 -1.93
CA GLU A 52 -0.22 -7.79 -3.35
C GLU A 52 0.41 -9.01 -4.02
N GLN A 53 1.72 -9.23 -3.82
CA GLN A 53 2.44 -10.38 -4.40
C GLN A 53 1.88 -11.74 -3.95
N ARG A 54 1.24 -11.81 -2.79
CA ARG A 54 0.60 -13.03 -2.25
C ARG A 54 -0.86 -13.20 -2.68
N GLY A 55 -1.37 -12.31 -3.54
CA GLY A 55 -2.73 -12.35 -4.07
C GLY A 55 -3.54 -11.07 -3.82
N GLY A 56 -3.03 -10.16 -2.97
CA GLY A 56 -3.65 -8.85 -2.73
C GLY A 56 -5.10 -8.95 -2.28
N LEU A 57 -5.92 -8.05 -2.83
CA LEU A 57 -7.37 -8.05 -2.69
C LEU A 57 -8.06 -8.68 -3.93
N GLY A 58 -7.28 -9.17 -4.89
CA GLY A 58 -7.77 -9.70 -6.17
C GLY A 58 -8.31 -8.62 -7.11
N LEU A 59 -7.95 -7.35 -6.90
CA LEU A 59 -8.48 -6.23 -7.67
C LEU A 59 -7.66 -5.92 -8.92
N ALA A 60 -6.41 -6.38 -9.03
CA ALA A 60 -5.49 -6.08 -10.13
C ALA A 60 -6.11 -6.31 -11.52
N ASP A 61 -6.84 -7.40 -11.73
CA ASP A 61 -7.49 -7.70 -13.02
C ASP A 61 -8.57 -6.66 -13.35
N SER A 62 -9.39 -6.32 -12.35
CA SER A 62 -10.46 -5.33 -12.50
C SER A 62 -9.90 -3.93 -12.75
N ILE A 63 -8.83 -3.55 -12.03
CA ILE A 63 -8.12 -2.28 -12.19
C ILE A 63 -7.51 -2.24 -13.59
N TYR A 64 -6.84 -3.31 -14.02
CA TYR A 64 -6.24 -3.38 -15.35
C TYR A 64 -7.27 -3.19 -16.47
N ALA A 65 -8.44 -3.85 -16.37
CA ALA A 65 -9.52 -3.67 -17.33
C ALA A 65 -10.05 -2.23 -17.37
N GLN A 66 -10.15 -1.55 -16.21
CA GLN A 66 -10.55 -0.15 -16.16
C GLN A 66 -9.49 0.79 -16.75
N MET A 67 -8.21 0.52 -16.48
CA MET A 67 -7.10 1.29 -17.05
C MET A 67 -7.11 1.25 -18.59
N LEU A 68 -7.38 0.07 -19.18
CA LEU A 68 -7.52 -0.07 -20.64
C LEU A 68 -8.68 0.77 -21.19
N LYS A 69 -9.86 0.69 -20.56
CA LYS A 69 -11.03 1.50 -20.96
C LYS A 69 -10.74 3.01 -20.90
N MET A 70 -10.01 3.46 -19.88
CA MET A 70 -9.62 4.86 -19.76
C MET A 70 -8.66 5.28 -20.89
N GLN A 71 -7.70 4.43 -21.24
CA GLN A 71 -6.77 4.69 -22.34
C GLN A 71 -7.49 4.74 -23.70
N GLU A 72 -8.46 3.86 -23.93
CA GLU A 72 -9.28 3.85 -25.15
C GLU A 72 -10.14 5.12 -25.28
N LYS A 73 -10.65 5.65 -24.17
CA LYS A 73 -11.47 6.87 -24.16
C LYS A 73 -10.66 8.15 -24.43
N HIS A 74 -9.35 8.12 -24.17
CA HIS A 74 -8.44 9.24 -24.38
C HIS A 74 -7.72 9.21 -25.74
N ARG A 75 -8.08 8.25 -26.60
CA ARG A 75 -7.55 8.10 -27.95
C ARG A 75 -8.60 8.52 -28.98
#